data_AF-A0A3D2A8B3-F1
#
_entry.id   AF-A0A3D2A8B3-F1
#
_cell.length_a   1.000
_cell.length_b   1.000
_cell.length_c   1.000
_cell.angle_alpha   90.00
_cell.angle_beta   90.00
_cell.angle_gamma   90.00
#
_symmetry.space_group_name_H-M   'P 1'
#
loop_
_entity.id
_entity.type
_entity.pdbx_description
1 polymer ?
#
loop_
_entity_poly.entity_id
_entity_poly.type
_entity_poly.pdbx_seq_one_letter_code
_entity_poly.pdbx_strand_id
1 'polypeptide(L)'
;PFIAMVAGALFGGSAWVAVSAYFIGMAAIIVSGVMLKKTKRFAGDPAPFVMELPAYHLPTVKNVLRSTWERGWSFIKKAGTIILLSTIVVWFTSFFGWVDGSFKMLTEDEMKYSILAYIGKAFAWIFAPLGWGNWKAAVASVTGLVAKENIVGTMGILYGDWAGIKASFDVPHIAGFSFLVFNLLCAPCFAAIGAIKREMNNARWTWFAVGYQCGFAYVIALMINQFGNLFTGNMSSGAGLAVNIIGLIAALILLLFMVYMLFFKKYNEATKLTKKIKVKQ
;
A
#
# COMPACT_ATOMS: atom_id res chain seq x y z
N PRO A 1 12.58 5.79 -7.54
CA PRO A 1 13.12 4.48 -7.96
C PRO A 1 12.06 3.47 -8.41
N PHE A 2 11.06 3.11 -7.59
CA PHE A 2 10.04 2.11 -7.94
C PHE A 2 9.21 2.46 -9.19
N ILE A 3 8.66 3.68 -9.26
CA ILE A 3 7.88 4.13 -10.42
C ILE A 3 8.74 4.12 -11.70
N ALA A 4 9.99 4.58 -11.59
CA ALA A 4 10.94 4.58 -12.70
C ALA A 4 11.29 3.17 -13.16
N MET A 5 11.45 2.23 -12.23
CA MET A 5 11.65 0.80 -12.50
C MET A 5 10.50 0.23 -13.32
N VAL A 6 9.25 0.44 -12.89
CA VAL A 6 8.08 -0.09 -13.59
C VAL A 6 7.89 0.58 -14.95
N ALA A 7 8.04 1.91 -15.03
CA ALA A 7 7.92 2.64 -16.29
C ALA A 7 9.00 2.21 -17.30
N GLY A 8 10.24 2.01 -16.84
CA GLY A 8 11.35 1.54 -17.67
C GLY A 8 11.20 0.09 -18.11
N ALA A 9 10.95 -0.82 -17.17
CA ALA A 9 10.93 -2.27 -17.42
C ALA A 9 9.67 -2.74 -18.18
N LEU A 10 8.50 -2.17 -17.90
CA LEU A 10 7.22 -2.65 -18.43
C LEU A 10 6.65 -1.78 -19.56
N PHE A 11 7.01 -0.49 -19.61
CA PHE A 11 6.39 0.47 -20.53
C PHE A 11 7.42 1.21 -21.42
N GLY A 12 8.63 0.67 -21.55
CA GLY A 12 9.67 1.22 -22.44
C GLY A 12 10.10 2.65 -22.10
N GLY A 13 9.96 3.07 -20.85
CA GLY A 13 10.34 4.42 -20.40
C GLY A 13 9.27 5.49 -20.64
N SER A 14 8.02 5.11 -20.92
CA SER A 14 6.93 6.09 -21.13
C SER A 14 6.73 6.99 -19.91
N ALA A 15 6.94 8.31 -20.09
CA ALA A 15 6.75 9.32 -19.05
C ALA A 15 5.29 9.38 -18.54
N TRP A 16 4.33 8.97 -19.36
CA TRP A 16 2.91 8.93 -19.01
C TRP A 16 2.61 8.02 -17.81
N VAL A 17 3.40 6.97 -17.59
CA VAL A 17 3.21 6.07 -16.44
C VAL A 17 3.47 6.80 -15.13
N ALA A 18 4.55 7.59 -15.06
CA ALA A 18 4.88 8.36 -13.86
C ALA A 18 3.85 9.47 -13.59
N VAL A 19 3.42 10.17 -14.65
CA VAL A 19 2.38 11.22 -14.55
C VAL A 19 1.05 10.62 -14.09
N SER A 20 0.62 9.51 -14.69
CA SER A 20 -0.62 8.84 -14.32
C SER A 20 -0.61 8.35 -12.86
N ALA A 21 0.51 7.80 -12.39
CA ALA A 21 0.67 7.36 -11.00
C ALA A 21 0.49 8.50 -9.99
N TYR A 22 0.99 9.71 -10.31
CA TYR A 22 0.83 10.88 -9.46
C TYR A 22 -0.63 11.33 -9.35
N PHE A 23 -1.34 11.42 -10.48
CA PHE A 23 -2.76 11.80 -10.49
C PHE A 23 -3.66 10.73 -9.85
N ILE A 24 -3.37 9.44 -10.07
CA ILE A 24 -4.08 8.34 -9.40
C ILE A 24 -3.90 8.44 -7.88
N GLY A 25 -2.69 8.74 -7.41
CA GLY A 25 -2.42 8.96 -5.98
C GLY A 25 -3.26 10.10 -5.40
N MET A 26 -3.31 11.25 -6.05
CA MET A 26 -4.14 12.38 -5.61
C MET A 26 -5.64 12.05 -5.62
N ALA A 27 -6.13 11.43 -6.71
CA ALA A 27 -7.53 11.02 -6.81
C ALA A 27 -7.89 10.01 -5.72
N ALA A 28 -7.02 9.03 -5.45
CA ALA A 28 -7.18 8.04 -4.40
C ALA A 28 -7.29 8.68 -3.00
N ILE A 29 -6.48 9.70 -2.71
CA ILE A 29 -6.56 10.45 -1.44
C ILE A 29 -7.89 11.20 -1.32
N ILE A 30 -8.32 11.90 -2.38
CA ILE A 30 -9.58 12.67 -2.37
C ILE A 30 -10.78 11.72 -2.17
N VAL A 31 -10.85 10.64 -2.96
CA VAL A 31 -11.93 9.64 -2.87
C VAL A 31 -11.97 8.99 -1.50
N SER A 32 -10.81 8.54 -0.99
CA SER A 32 -10.70 7.95 0.34
C SER A 32 -11.10 8.93 1.45
N GLY A 33 -10.68 10.19 1.35
CA GLY A 33 -11.04 11.26 2.29
C GLY A 33 -12.55 11.51 2.35
N VAL A 34 -13.22 11.58 1.19
CA VAL A 34 -14.68 11.73 1.11
C VAL A 34 -15.39 10.50 1.69
N MET A 35 -14.90 9.29 1.40
CA MET A 35 -15.46 8.03 1.92
C MET A 35 -15.36 7.95 3.45
N LEU A 36 -14.18 8.26 4.01
CA LEU A 36 -13.96 8.25 5.45
C LEU A 36 -14.79 9.34 6.16
N LYS A 37 -14.88 10.56 5.60
CA LYS A 37 -15.70 11.65 6.17
C LYS A 37 -17.19 11.28 6.26
N LYS A 38 -17.71 10.51 5.30
CA LYS A 38 -19.10 10.03 5.30
C LYS A 38 -19.32 8.77 6.14
N THR A 39 -18.29 8.23 6.77
CA THR A 39 -18.39 7.03 7.59
C THR A 39 -18.64 7.41 9.05
N LYS A 40 -19.70 6.84 9.66
CA LYS A 40 -20.21 7.20 11.01
C LYS A 40 -19.14 7.18 12.12
N ARG A 41 -18.07 6.39 11.95
CA ARG A 41 -16.95 6.29 12.92
C ARG A 41 -16.03 7.53 12.94
N PHE A 42 -16.09 8.38 11.93
CA PHE A 42 -15.28 9.60 11.80
C PHE A 42 -16.11 10.89 11.84
N ALA A 43 -17.44 10.78 11.93
CA ALA A 43 -18.33 11.90 12.26
C ALA A 43 -18.37 12.08 13.78
N GLY A 44 -17.27 12.59 14.34
CA GLY A 44 -17.21 13.00 15.74
C GLY A 44 -17.88 14.36 15.94
N ASP A 45 -18.32 14.62 17.17
CA ASP A 45 -18.83 15.94 17.56
C ASP A 45 -17.76 17.00 17.26
N PRO A 46 -18.11 18.13 16.63
CA PRO A 46 -17.16 19.20 16.40
C PRO A 46 -16.61 19.63 17.75
N ALA A 47 -15.30 19.48 17.92
CA ALA A 47 -14.64 19.94 19.13
C ALA A 47 -14.89 21.47 19.22
N PRO A 48 -15.47 21.95 20.33
CA PRO A 48 -15.69 23.38 20.54
C PRO A 48 -14.33 24.02 20.78
N PHE A 49 -13.66 24.40 19.68
CA PHE A 49 -12.45 25.18 19.75
C PHE A 49 -12.85 26.65 19.76
N VAL A 50 -12.83 27.25 20.94
CA VAL A 50 -12.56 28.69 21.03
C VAL A 50 -11.09 28.83 20.63
N MET A 51 -10.86 29.14 19.36
CA MET A 51 -9.51 29.33 18.83
C MET A 51 -9.06 30.74 19.21
N GLU A 52 -8.72 30.92 20.49
CA GLU A 52 -7.99 32.10 20.93
C GLU A 52 -6.56 31.92 20.46
N LEU A 53 -6.22 32.52 19.33
CA LEU A 53 -4.85 32.53 18.84
C LEU A 53 -4.04 33.46 19.77
N PRO A 54 -3.16 32.93 20.64
CA PRO A 54 -2.23 33.78 21.37
C PRO A 54 -1.30 34.49 20.37
N ALA A 55 -0.72 35.61 20.78
CA ALA A 55 0.22 36.36 19.95
C ALA A 55 1.33 35.43 19.42
N TYR A 56 1.48 35.37 18.11
CA TYR A 56 2.51 34.58 17.43
C TYR A 56 3.88 35.24 17.67
N HIS A 57 4.72 34.57 18.47
CA HIS A 57 6.09 35.02 18.69
C HIS A 57 7.01 34.37 17.66
N LEU A 58 7.84 35.17 16.99
CA LEU A 58 8.83 34.65 16.06
C LEU A 58 9.83 33.77 16.82
N PRO A 59 9.95 32.47 16.47
CA PRO A 59 10.85 31.58 17.17
C PRO A 59 12.31 31.88 16.78
N THR A 60 13.21 31.82 17.76
CA THR A 60 14.65 31.93 17.50
C THR A 60 15.14 30.71 16.70
N VAL A 61 15.80 30.95 15.57
CA VAL A 61 16.26 29.92 14.63
C VAL A 61 17.09 28.82 15.32
N LYS A 62 17.90 29.19 16.30
CA LYS A 62 18.73 28.25 17.09
C LYS A 62 17.88 27.25 17.87
N ASN A 63 16.78 27.69 18.47
CA ASN A 63 15.88 26.82 19.23
C ASN A 63 15.09 25.90 18.31
N VAL A 64 14.64 26.41 17.16
CA VAL A 64 13.97 25.60 16.12
C VAL A 64 14.89 24.51 15.61
N LEU A 65 16.12 24.85 15.20
CA LEU A 65 17.09 23.88 14.69
C LEU A 65 17.46 22.83 15.74
N ARG A 66 17.68 23.25 17.00
CA ARG A 66 17.97 22.32 18.09
C ARG A 66 16.80 21.37 18.35
N SER A 67 15.57 21.90 18.41
CA SER A 67 14.37 21.08 18.62
C SER A 67 14.12 20.11 17.47
N THR A 68 14.27 20.57 16.23
CA THR A 68 14.16 19.72 15.04
C THR A 68 15.25 18.65 15.02
N TRP A 69 16.47 18.98 15.42
CA TRP A 69 17.58 18.01 15.51
C TRP A 69 17.34 16.94 16.59
N GLU A 70 16.92 17.33 17.79
CA GLU A 70 16.62 16.38 18.88
C GLU A 70 15.46 15.44 18.50
N ARG A 71 14.42 15.98 17.86
CA ARG A 71 13.30 15.18 17.33
C ARG A 71 13.75 14.27 16.17
N GLY A 72 14.57 14.79 15.26
CA GLY A 72 15.12 14.03 14.14
C GLY A 72 15.99 12.86 14.60
N TRP A 73 16.88 13.09 15.57
CA TRP A 73 17.72 12.04 16.15
C TRP A 73 16.90 10.97 16.88
N SER A 74 15.85 11.38 17.61
CA SER A 74 14.90 10.45 18.23
C SER A 74 14.18 9.59 17.19
N PHE A 75 13.83 10.17 16.03
CA PHE A 75 13.23 9.46 14.92
C PHE A 75 14.21 8.46 14.30
N ILE A 76 15.46 8.87 14.00
CA ILE A 76 16.48 7.99 13.41
C ILE A 76 16.74 6.77 14.31
N LYS A 77 16.93 6.95 15.62
CA LYS A 77 17.16 5.83 16.55
C LYS A 77 15.99 4.84 16.56
N LYS A 78 14.76 5.34 16.57
CA LYS A 78 13.56 4.48 16.65
C LYS A 78 13.21 3.81 15.32
N ALA A 79 13.18 4.58 14.23
CA ALA A 79 12.89 4.06 12.89
C ALA A 79 14.02 3.15 12.38
N GLY A 80 15.28 3.55 12.59
CA GLY A 80 16.45 2.79 12.17
C GLY A 80 16.52 1.40 12.81
N THR A 81 16.19 1.28 14.11
CA THR A 81 16.16 -0.03 14.79
C THR A 81 15.12 -0.97 14.14
N ILE A 82 13.93 -0.45 13.80
CA ILE A 82 12.87 -1.23 13.15
C ILE A 82 13.29 -1.65 11.74
N ILE A 83 13.83 -0.71 10.95
CA ILE A 83 14.27 -0.98 9.58
C ILE A 83 15.39 -2.02 9.58
N LEU A 84 16.42 -1.86 10.40
CA LEU A 84 17.55 -2.79 10.48
C LEU A 84 17.09 -4.20 10.86
N LEU A 85 16.22 -4.35 11.86
CA LEU A 85 15.67 -5.66 12.23
C LEU A 85 14.87 -6.27 11.08
N SER A 86 14.04 -5.46 10.41
CA SER A 86 13.24 -5.94 9.29
C SER A 86 14.07 -6.35 8.06
N THR A 87 15.17 -5.66 7.75
CA THR A 87 16.05 -6.01 6.63
C THR A 87 16.83 -7.29 6.90
N ILE A 88 17.31 -7.50 8.14
CA ILE A 88 17.96 -8.76 8.53
C ILE A 88 16.99 -9.93 8.39
N VAL A 89 15.74 -9.78 8.84
CA VAL A 89 14.72 -10.82 8.73
C VAL A 89 14.37 -11.11 7.28
N VAL A 90 14.17 -10.07 6.45
CA VAL A 90 13.90 -10.24 5.02
C VAL A 90 15.07 -10.92 4.31
N TRP A 91 16.30 -10.52 4.60
CA TRP A 91 17.50 -11.14 4.06
C TRP A 91 17.58 -12.63 4.43
N PHE A 92 17.46 -12.94 5.71
CA PHE A 92 17.51 -14.32 6.20
C PHE A 92 16.42 -15.19 5.55
N THR A 93 15.17 -14.71 5.53
CA THR A 93 14.06 -15.46 4.93
C THR A 93 14.15 -15.59 3.40
N SER A 94 14.87 -14.68 2.74
CA SER A 94 15.11 -14.74 1.29
C SER A 94 16.19 -15.75 0.92
N PHE A 95 17.31 -15.75 1.64
CA PHE A 95 18.49 -16.56 1.29
C PHE A 95 18.53 -17.93 1.97
N PHE A 96 17.71 -18.17 2.99
CA PHE A 96 17.62 -19.48 3.64
C PHE A 96 16.32 -20.21 3.30
N GLY A 97 16.42 -21.52 3.13
CA GLY A 97 15.33 -22.38 2.72
C GLY A 97 15.61 -23.85 2.97
N TRP A 98 14.63 -24.68 2.66
CA TRP A 98 14.73 -26.13 2.76
C TRP A 98 14.88 -26.73 1.38
N VAL A 99 16.00 -27.40 1.14
CA VAL A 99 16.27 -28.12 -0.11
C VAL A 99 16.86 -29.48 0.26
N ASP A 100 16.27 -30.54 -0.28
CA ASP A 100 16.70 -31.94 -0.06
C ASP A 100 16.89 -32.33 1.41
N GLY A 101 15.97 -31.87 2.27
CA GLY A 101 15.96 -32.20 3.71
C GLY A 101 17.00 -31.44 4.55
N SER A 102 17.83 -30.59 3.95
CA SER A 102 18.84 -29.78 4.64
C SER A 102 18.51 -28.28 4.61
N PHE A 103 18.82 -27.58 5.69
CA PHE A 103 18.75 -26.12 5.77
C PHE A 103 20.07 -25.53 5.26
N LYS A 104 20.06 -24.99 4.04
CA LYS A 104 21.25 -24.40 3.39
C LYS A 104 20.98 -22.96 2.95
N MET A 105 22.07 -22.23 2.69
CA MET A 105 22.02 -20.96 1.99
C MET A 105 21.76 -21.24 0.49
N LEU A 106 20.71 -20.64 -0.05
CA LEU A 106 20.24 -20.90 -1.42
C LEU A 106 21.02 -20.03 -2.41
N THR A 107 21.39 -20.62 -3.55
CA THR A 107 21.83 -19.90 -4.74
C THR A 107 20.63 -19.32 -5.50
N GLU A 108 20.88 -18.41 -6.45
CA GLU A 108 19.82 -17.68 -7.18
C GLU A 108 18.78 -18.60 -7.83
N ASP A 109 19.20 -19.77 -8.34
CA ASP A 109 18.32 -20.75 -8.98
C ASP A 109 17.41 -21.50 -7.99
N GLU A 110 17.85 -21.65 -6.74
CA GLU A 110 17.14 -22.39 -5.68
C GLU A 110 16.19 -21.50 -4.85
N MET A 111 16.19 -20.18 -5.08
CA MET A 111 15.37 -19.19 -4.35
C MET A 111 13.85 -19.49 -4.31
N LYS A 112 13.35 -20.37 -5.20
CA LYS A 112 11.98 -20.90 -5.20
C LYS A 112 11.61 -21.71 -3.95
N TYR A 113 12.61 -22.20 -3.21
CA TYR A 113 12.49 -22.98 -1.98
C TYR A 113 12.80 -22.16 -0.71
N SER A 114 13.04 -20.85 -0.85
CA SER A 114 13.23 -19.95 0.28
C SER A 114 11.99 -19.91 1.18
N ILE A 115 12.19 -19.66 2.47
CA ILE A 115 11.08 -19.48 3.42
C ILE A 115 10.14 -18.38 2.92
N LEU A 116 10.71 -17.31 2.35
CA LEU A 116 9.95 -16.22 1.78
C LEU A 116 9.14 -16.63 0.53
N ALA A 117 9.65 -17.53 -0.31
CA ALA A 117 8.89 -18.09 -1.43
C ALA A 117 7.72 -18.96 -0.97
N TYR A 118 7.86 -19.73 0.11
CA TYR A 118 6.74 -20.48 0.69
C TYR A 118 5.63 -19.55 1.19
N ILE A 119 6.00 -18.50 1.93
CA ILE A 119 5.06 -17.45 2.38
C ILE A 119 4.43 -16.77 1.15
N GLY A 120 5.22 -16.44 0.14
CA GLY A 120 4.76 -15.83 -1.11
C GLY A 120 3.76 -16.68 -1.86
N LYS A 121 3.98 -17.99 -1.97
CA LYS A 121 3.05 -18.95 -2.59
C LYS A 121 1.74 -19.05 -1.80
N ALA A 122 1.80 -19.01 -0.47
CA ALA A 122 0.60 -19.01 0.37
C ALA A 122 -0.26 -17.75 0.15
N PHE A 123 0.38 -16.59 -0.02
CA PHE A 123 -0.32 -15.32 -0.29
C PHE A 123 -0.63 -15.10 -1.78
N ALA A 124 -0.02 -15.82 -2.72
CA ALA A 124 -0.17 -15.59 -4.15
C ALA A 124 -1.63 -15.67 -4.63
N TRP A 125 -2.47 -16.49 -3.99
CA TRP A 125 -3.90 -16.58 -4.31
C TRP A 125 -4.63 -15.25 -4.11
N ILE A 126 -4.27 -14.43 -3.11
CA ILE A 126 -4.92 -13.13 -2.92
C ILE A 126 -4.60 -12.18 -4.07
N PHE A 127 -3.43 -12.31 -4.69
CA PHE A 127 -2.98 -11.44 -5.78
C PHE A 127 -3.30 -11.99 -7.16
N ALA A 128 -3.78 -13.24 -7.26
CA ALA A 128 -4.23 -13.83 -8.50
C ALA A 128 -5.30 -12.95 -9.21
N PRO A 129 -6.40 -12.53 -8.54
CA PRO A 129 -7.40 -11.65 -9.16
C PRO A 129 -6.89 -10.26 -9.62
N LEU A 130 -5.72 -9.81 -9.13
CA LEU A 130 -5.10 -8.54 -9.52
C LEU A 130 -4.27 -8.65 -10.80
N GLY A 131 -4.14 -9.86 -11.36
CA GLY A 131 -3.39 -10.16 -12.59
C GLY A 131 -1.94 -10.58 -12.36
N TRP A 132 -1.45 -10.65 -11.11
CA TRP A 132 -0.06 -10.99 -10.79
C TRP A 132 0.06 -12.03 -9.68
N GLY A 133 -0.70 -13.12 -9.77
CA GLY A 133 -0.67 -14.27 -8.85
C GLY A 133 0.64 -15.08 -8.80
N ASN A 134 1.77 -14.46 -9.12
CA ASN A 134 3.10 -15.07 -9.03
C ASN A 134 3.67 -14.83 -7.62
N TRP A 135 4.24 -15.88 -7.03
CA TRP A 135 4.92 -15.80 -5.74
C TRP A 135 6.02 -14.73 -5.72
N LYS A 136 6.72 -14.51 -6.84
CA LYS A 136 7.76 -13.47 -6.96
C LYS A 136 7.19 -12.07 -6.75
N ALA A 137 6.05 -11.75 -7.38
CA ALA A 137 5.39 -10.46 -7.25
C ALA A 137 4.72 -10.28 -5.88
N ALA A 138 4.19 -11.36 -5.30
CA ALA A 138 3.68 -11.38 -3.93
C ALA A 138 4.79 -11.07 -2.91
N VAL A 139 5.94 -11.75 -3.02
CA VAL A 139 7.12 -11.51 -2.17
C VAL A 139 7.66 -10.09 -2.35
N ALA A 140 7.75 -9.61 -3.59
CA ALA A 140 8.18 -8.25 -3.87
C ALA A 140 7.25 -7.21 -3.21
N SER A 141 5.93 -7.45 -3.22
CA SER A 141 4.97 -6.57 -2.55
C SER A 141 5.08 -6.60 -1.02
N VAL A 142 5.30 -7.78 -0.43
CA VAL A 142 5.49 -7.95 1.02
C VAL A 142 6.78 -7.25 1.48
N THR A 143 7.87 -7.43 0.74
CA THR A 143 9.15 -6.74 1.03
C THR A 143 9.05 -5.23 0.81
N GLY A 144 8.17 -4.78 -0.08
CA GLY A 144 7.80 -3.37 -0.26
C GLY A 144 7.10 -2.72 0.93
N LEU A 145 6.45 -3.48 1.81
CA LEU A 145 5.87 -2.96 3.05
C LEU A 145 6.95 -2.57 4.07
N VAL A 146 8.16 -3.13 3.95
CA VAL A 146 9.29 -2.74 4.79
C VAL A 146 9.83 -1.38 4.34
N ALA A 147 10.18 -1.30 3.05
CA ALA A 147 10.64 -0.10 2.39
C ALA A 147 10.23 -0.15 0.91
N LYS A 148 9.64 0.93 0.39
CA LYS A 148 9.06 0.94 -0.96
C LYS A 148 10.13 0.82 -2.05
N GLU A 149 11.34 1.32 -1.81
CA GLU A 149 12.48 1.10 -2.71
C GLU A 149 12.97 -0.35 -2.75
N ASN A 150 12.74 -1.13 -1.70
CA ASN A 150 13.25 -2.50 -1.60
C ASN A 150 12.60 -3.43 -2.62
N ILE A 151 11.42 -3.07 -3.14
CA ILE A 151 10.75 -3.77 -4.24
C ILE A 151 11.67 -3.86 -5.47
N VAL A 152 12.45 -2.82 -5.74
CA VAL A 152 13.38 -2.78 -6.88
C VAL A 152 14.50 -3.81 -6.69
N GLY A 153 15.07 -3.87 -5.48
CA GLY A 153 16.10 -4.83 -5.14
C GLY A 153 15.59 -6.27 -5.16
N THR A 154 14.41 -6.54 -4.61
CA THR A 154 13.84 -7.89 -4.60
C THR A 154 13.39 -8.35 -5.97
N MET A 155 12.86 -7.47 -6.80
CA MET A 155 12.59 -7.78 -8.21
C MET A 155 13.87 -8.09 -8.99
N GLY A 156 14.95 -7.33 -8.76
CA GLY A 156 16.25 -7.59 -9.37
C GLY A 156 16.81 -8.97 -9.00
N ILE A 157 16.79 -9.33 -7.71
CA ILE A 157 17.27 -10.63 -7.23
C ILE A 157 16.39 -11.78 -7.74
N LEU A 158 15.06 -11.63 -7.73
CA LEU A 158 14.13 -12.71 -8.04
C LEU A 158 13.94 -12.96 -9.55
N TYR A 159 14.11 -11.93 -10.38
CA TYR A 159 13.95 -12.04 -11.84
C TYR A 159 15.29 -12.05 -12.58
N GLY A 160 16.41 -11.73 -11.92
CA GLY A 160 17.76 -11.71 -12.47
C GLY A 160 18.01 -10.52 -13.39
N ASP A 161 17.12 -10.28 -14.35
CA ASP A 161 17.23 -9.22 -15.34
C ASP A 161 15.88 -8.53 -15.64
N TRP A 162 15.95 -7.34 -16.23
CA TRP A 162 14.81 -6.54 -16.70
C TRP A 162 13.94 -7.30 -17.71
N ALA A 163 14.55 -8.14 -18.54
CA ALA A 163 13.82 -9.00 -19.48
C ALA A 163 12.92 -10.03 -18.75
N GLY A 164 13.39 -10.58 -17.62
CA GLY A 164 12.62 -11.53 -16.80
C GLY A 164 11.42 -10.87 -16.12
N ILE A 165 11.57 -9.60 -15.71
CA ILE A 165 10.46 -8.79 -15.18
C ILE A 165 9.44 -8.53 -16.28
N LYS A 166 9.89 -8.08 -17.47
CA LYS A 166 9.00 -7.81 -18.60
C LYS A 166 8.19 -9.05 -19.00
N ALA A 167 8.86 -10.20 -19.19
CA ALA A 167 8.21 -11.46 -19.54
C ALA A 167 7.12 -11.90 -18.54
N SER A 168 7.26 -11.53 -17.28
CA SER A 168 6.33 -11.92 -16.21
C SER A 168 5.09 -11.02 -16.12
N PHE A 169 5.11 -9.87 -16.80
CA PHE A 169 4.02 -8.89 -16.85
C PHE A 169 3.59 -8.55 -18.29
N ASP A 170 4.16 -9.20 -19.31
CA ASP A 170 3.96 -8.87 -20.74
C ASP A 170 2.52 -9.16 -21.21
N VAL A 171 1.82 -10.10 -20.55
CA VAL A 171 0.44 -10.45 -20.91
C VAL A 171 -0.39 -10.72 -19.66
N PRO A 172 -1.28 -9.79 -19.24
CA PRO A 172 -1.50 -8.43 -19.74
C PRO A 172 -0.59 -7.37 -19.05
N HIS A 173 -0.07 -6.40 -19.81
CA HIS A 173 0.69 -5.23 -19.30
C HIS A 173 -0.03 -4.47 -18.18
N ILE A 174 -1.37 -4.58 -18.16
CA ILE A 174 -2.26 -4.03 -17.14
C ILE A 174 -2.01 -4.65 -15.76
N ALA A 175 -1.55 -5.91 -15.68
CA ALA A 175 -1.12 -6.52 -14.43
C ALA A 175 0.08 -5.79 -13.81
N GLY A 176 1.02 -5.33 -14.65
CA GLY A 176 2.15 -4.51 -14.23
C GLY A 176 1.72 -3.16 -13.67
N PHE A 177 0.71 -2.53 -14.29
CA PHE A 177 0.15 -1.28 -13.79
C PHE A 177 -0.65 -1.46 -12.49
N SER A 178 -1.44 -2.53 -12.39
CA SER A 178 -2.12 -2.95 -11.15
C SER A 178 -1.12 -3.18 -10.01
N PHE A 179 -0.01 -3.86 -10.29
CA PHE A 179 1.09 -4.07 -9.33
C PHE A 179 1.72 -2.75 -8.87
N LEU A 180 1.94 -1.80 -9.78
CA LEU A 180 2.42 -0.45 -9.44
C LEU A 180 1.44 0.25 -8.50
N VAL A 181 0.15 0.32 -8.88
CA VAL A 181 -0.85 1.09 -8.12
C VAL A 181 -1.12 0.46 -6.76
N PHE A 182 -1.16 -0.88 -6.68
CA PHE A 182 -1.26 -1.57 -5.40
C PHE A 182 -0.11 -1.18 -4.46
N ASN A 183 1.14 -1.29 -4.94
CA ASN A 183 2.31 -1.00 -4.10
C ASN A 183 2.46 0.50 -3.80
N LEU A 184 1.92 1.38 -4.63
CA LEU A 184 1.90 2.82 -4.38
C LEU A 184 0.90 3.20 -3.29
N LEU A 185 -0.29 2.57 -3.27
CA LEU A 185 -1.38 2.91 -2.35
C LEU A 185 -1.42 2.06 -1.09
N CYS A 186 -0.82 0.87 -1.07
CA CYS A 186 -0.88 -0.03 0.08
C CYS A 186 -0.16 0.56 1.30
N ALA A 187 -0.30 -0.12 2.45
CA ALA A 187 0.17 0.36 3.74
C ALA A 187 1.56 1.02 3.70
N PRO A 188 1.75 2.08 4.50
CA PRO A 188 3.02 2.78 4.54
C PRO A 188 4.08 1.90 5.22
N CYS A 189 5.34 2.28 5.13
CA CYS A 189 6.43 1.51 5.72
C CYS A 189 6.27 1.35 7.24
N PHE A 190 6.92 0.33 7.83
CA PHE A 190 6.84 0.04 9.27
C PHE A 190 7.14 1.26 10.17
N ALA A 191 8.00 2.16 9.73
CA ALA A 191 8.30 3.41 10.43
C ALA A 191 7.06 4.31 10.56
N ALA A 192 6.29 4.48 9.49
CA ALA A 192 5.06 5.25 9.49
C ALA A 192 3.94 4.56 10.28
N ILE A 193 3.81 3.24 10.18
CA ILE A 193 2.86 2.46 11.00
C ILE A 193 3.18 2.62 12.49
N GLY A 194 4.47 2.61 12.85
CA GLY A 194 4.95 2.86 14.21
C GLY A 194 4.60 4.26 14.71
N ALA A 195 4.67 5.28 13.85
CA ALA A 195 4.21 6.63 14.18
C ALA A 195 2.69 6.69 14.40
N ILE A 196 1.89 6.11 13.48
CA ILE A 196 0.42 6.05 13.61
C ILE A 196 0.01 5.37 14.92
N LYS A 197 0.67 4.29 15.30
CA LYS A 197 0.41 3.61 16.58
C LYS A 197 0.61 4.51 17.79
N ARG A 198 1.62 5.38 17.75
CA ARG A 198 1.94 6.30 18.86
C ARG A 198 0.98 7.47 18.91
N GLU A 199 0.56 8.00 17.77
CA GLU A 199 -0.40 9.11 17.68
C GLU A 199 -1.82 8.67 18.08
N MET A 200 -2.27 7.49 17.66
CA MET A 200 -3.63 7.01 17.96
C MET A 200 -3.76 6.36 19.35
N ASN A 201 -2.64 6.03 19.99
CA ASN A 201 -2.55 5.34 21.29
C ASN A 201 -3.48 4.11 21.42
N ASN A 202 -3.81 3.46 20.29
CA ASN A 202 -4.70 2.30 20.24
C ASN A 202 -4.35 1.40 19.05
N ALA A 203 -3.84 0.20 19.35
CA ALA A 203 -3.39 -0.75 18.34
C ALA A 203 -4.53 -1.25 17.43
N ARG A 204 -5.78 -1.32 17.93
CA ARG A 204 -6.94 -1.73 17.11
C ARG A 204 -7.22 -0.73 16.00
N TRP A 205 -7.07 0.56 16.30
CA TRP A 205 -7.24 1.63 15.33
C TRP A 205 -6.10 1.69 14.32
N THR A 206 -4.86 1.40 14.74
CA THR A 206 -3.72 1.27 13.82
C THR A 206 -3.95 0.15 12.81
N TRP A 207 -4.36 -1.04 13.26
CA TRP A 207 -4.67 -2.16 12.37
C TRP A 207 -5.88 -1.89 11.47
N PHE A 208 -6.88 -1.17 11.97
CA PHE A 208 -7.99 -0.71 11.13
C PHE A 208 -7.53 0.23 10.02
N ALA A 209 -6.63 1.18 10.32
CA ALA A 209 -6.08 2.11 9.32
C ALA A 209 -5.25 1.36 8.26
N VAL A 210 -4.36 0.46 8.68
CA VAL A 210 -3.56 -0.38 7.78
C VAL A 210 -4.46 -1.28 6.92
N GLY A 211 -5.45 -1.93 7.53
CA GLY A 211 -6.40 -2.79 6.83
C GLY A 211 -7.24 -2.02 5.81
N TYR A 212 -7.72 -0.82 6.17
CA TYR A 212 -8.44 0.05 5.24
C TYR A 212 -7.57 0.48 4.07
N GLN A 213 -6.33 0.90 4.31
CA GLN A 213 -5.43 1.33 3.25
C GLN A 213 -5.04 0.18 2.29
N CYS A 214 -4.70 -0.99 2.82
CA CYS A 214 -4.44 -2.18 2.01
C CYS A 214 -5.69 -2.64 1.25
N GLY A 215 -6.86 -2.63 1.90
CA GLY A 215 -8.13 -2.98 1.25
C GLY A 215 -8.49 -2.02 0.12
N PHE A 216 -8.35 -0.72 0.35
CA PHE A 216 -8.60 0.31 -0.68
C PHE A 216 -7.62 0.19 -1.86
N ALA A 217 -6.34 -0.01 -1.59
CA ALA A 217 -5.33 -0.26 -2.62
C ALA A 217 -5.65 -1.52 -3.44
N TYR A 218 -6.11 -2.58 -2.77
CA TYR A 218 -6.52 -3.83 -3.40
C TYR A 218 -7.73 -3.63 -4.34
N VAL A 219 -8.75 -2.89 -3.89
CA VAL A 219 -9.94 -2.57 -4.71
C VAL A 219 -9.56 -1.77 -5.94
N ILE A 220 -8.72 -0.73 -5.81
CA ILE A 220 -8.28 0.07 -6.96
C ILE A 220 -7.47 -0.78 -7.94
N ALA A 221 -6.53 -1.59 -7.45
CA ALA A 221 -5.73 -2.46 -8.30
C ALA A 221 -6.58 -3.51 -9.03
N LEU A 222 -7.58 -4.07 -8.36
CA LEU A 222 -8.60 -4.92 -9.00
C LEU A 222 -9.36 -4.21 -10.10
N MET A 223 -9.87 -3.00 -9.84
CA MET A 223 -10.61 -2.22 -10.83
C MET A 223 -9.75 -1.95 -12.06
N ILE A 224 -8.49 -1.56 -11.85
CA ILE A 224 -7.53 -1.32 -12.94
C ILE A 224 -7.31 -2.59 -13.76
N ASN A 225 -7.12 -3.73 -13.11
CA ASN A 225 -6.87 -5.00 -13.82
C ASN A 225 -8.10 -5.47 -14.60
N GLN A 226 -9.27 -5.48 -13.98
CA GLN A 226 -10.49 -5.99 -14.60
C GLN A 226 -11.01 -5.06 -15.70
N PHE A 227 -11.04 -3.74 -15.48
CA PHE A 227 -11.46 -2.79 -16.53
C PHE A 227 -10.41 -2.67 -17.63
N GLY A 228 -9.12 -2.63 -17.31
CA GLY A 228 -8.07 -2.58 -18.32
C GLY A 228 -8.11 -3.79 -19.25
N ASN A 229 -8.31 -4.99 -18.72
CA ASN A 229 -8.39 -6.21 -19.53
C ASN A 229 -9.68 -6.25 -20.38
N LEU A 230 -10.79 -5.70 -19.85
CA LEU A 230 -12.04 -5.53 -20.60
C LEU A 230 -11.90 -4.57 -21.78
N PHE A 231 -11.23 -3.43 -21.59
CA PHE A 231 -10.99 -2.44 -22.67
C PHE A 231 -9.99 -2.92 -23.72
N THR A 232 -9.04 -3.79 -23.37
CA THR A 232 -8.05 -4.33 -24.30
C THR A 232 -8.52 -5.59 -25.05
N GLY A 233 -9.76 -6.03 -24.83
CA GLY A 233 -10.36 -7.17 -25.53
C GLY A 233 -9.80 -8.54 -25.14
N ASN A 234 -8.95 -8.61 -24.11
CA ASN A 234 -8.33 -9.84 -23.62
C ASN A 234 -9.30 -10.63 -22.72
N MET A 235 -10.41 -11.10 -23.27
CA MET A 235 -11.37 -11.97 -22.58
C MET A 235 -10.92 -13.44 -22.65
N SER A 236 -9.87 -13.83 -21.90
CA SER A 236 -9.53 -15.25 -21.76
C SER A 236 -10.41 -15.90 -20.68
N SER A 237 -11.41 -16.66 -21.12
CA SER A 237 -12.38 -17.41 -20.32
C SER A 237 -11.88 -18.82 -19.93
N GLY A 238 -10.62 -18.96 -19.52
CA GLY A 238 -10.07 -20.25 -19.10
C GLY A 238 -8.89 -20.08 -18.17
N ALA A 239 -9.02 -20.56 -16.92
CA ALA A 239 -8.03 -20.87 -15.86
C ALA A 239 -6.78 -19.97 -15.66
N GLY A 240 -6.62 -18.89 -16.41
CA GLY A 240 -5.46 -18.02 -16.50
C GLY A 240 -5.89 -16.57 -16.64
N LEU A 241 -6.57 -16.08 -15.60
CA LEU A 241 -6.49 -14.71 -15.06
C LEU A 241 -6.46 -13.50 -16.03
N ALA A 242 -7.17 -13.52 -17.16
CA ALA A 242 -7.34 -12.32 -17.99
C ALA A 242 -8.62 -11.53 -17.63
N VAL A 243 -9.77 -12.16 -17.42
CA VAL A 243 -10.95 -11.51 -16.80
C VAL A 243 -11.70 -12.59 -16.05
N ASN A 244 -11.67 -12.57 -14.72
CA ASN A 244 -12.47 -13.50 -13.95
C ASN A 244 -13.86 -12.88 -13.77
N ILE A 245 -14.93 -13.52 -14.25
CA ILE A 245 -16.30 -12.98 -14.19
C ILE A 245 -16.66 -12.57 -12.76
N ILE A 246 -16.20 -13.34 -11.77
CA ILE A 246 -16.35 -13.05 -10.34
C ILE A 246 -15.59 -11.77 -9.94
N GLY A 247 -14.37 -11.58 -10.44
CA GLY A 247 -13.56 -10.39 -10.21
C GLY A 247 -14.14 -9.14 -10.89
N LEU A 248 -14.71 -9.29 -12.08
CA LEU A 248 -15.40 -8.21 -12.80
C LEU A 248 -16.69 -7.78 -12.07
N ILE A 249 -17.51 -8.74 -11.65
CA ILE A 249 -18.72 -8.48 -10.85
C ILE A 249 -18.35 -7.82 -9.53
N ALA A 250 -17.31 -8.31 -8.84
CA ALA A 250 -16.81 -7.70 -7.62
C ALA A 250 -16.32 -6.27 -7.87
N ALA A 251 -15.55 -6.03 -8.93
CA ALA A 251 -15.07 -4.70 -9.31
C ALA A 251 -16.23 -3.73 -9.64
N LEU A 252 -17.26 -4.20 -10.34
CA LEU A 252 -18.46 -3.41 -10.63
C LEU A 252 -19.28 -3.09 -9.37
N ILE A 253 -19.48 -4.06 -8.49
CA ILE A 253 -20.17 -3.84 -7.20
C ILE A 253 -19.38 -2.86 -6.34
N LEU A 254 -18.05 -2.99 -6.29
CA LEU A 254 -17.19 -2.09 -5.52
C LEU A 254 -17.15 -0.68 -6.13
N LEU A 255 -17.15 -0.55 -7.45
CA LEU A 255 -17.29 0.74 -8.14
C LEU A 255 -18.64 1.37 -7.79
N LEU A 256 -19.75 0.63 -7.91
CA LEU A 256 -21.08 1.10 -7.55
C LEU A 256 -21.16 1.51 -6.08
N PHE A 257 -20.53 0.76 -5.19
CA PHE A 257 -20.44 1.10 -3.77
C PHE A 257 -19.61 2.38 -3.53
N MET A 258 -18.49 2.55 -4.22
CA MET A 258 -17.69 3.77 -4.16
C MET A 258 -18.47 4.99 -4.68
N VAL A 259 -19.15 4.86 -5.81
CA VAL A 259 -20.00 5.91 -6.40
C VAL A 259 -21.18 6.22 -5.48
N TYR A 260 -21.84 5.21 -4.91
CA TYR A 260 -22.90 5.38 -3.92
C TYR A 260 -22.40 6.16 -2.70
N MET A 261 -21.24 5.79 -2.15
CA MET A 261 -20.70 6.49 -0.99
C MET A 261 -20.29 7.93 -1.35
N LEU A 262 -19.71 8.15 -2.53
CA LEU A 262 -19.23 9.45 -2.97
C LEU A 262 -20.37 10.42 -3.28
N PHE A 263 -21.43 9.98 -3.97
CA PHE A 263 -22.51 10.86 -4.42
C PHE A 263 -23.80 10.75 -3.59
N PHE A 264 -24.25 9.54 -3.27
CA PHE A 264 -25.62 9.33 -2.76
C PHE A 264 -25.71 9.32 -1.23
N LYS A 265 -24.65 8.90 -0.52
CA LYS A 265 -24.66 8.94 0.93
C LYS A 265 -24.58 10.40 1.42
N LYS A 266 -25.72 10.94 1.85
CA LYS A 266 -25.83 12.27 2.44
C LYS A 266 -25.07 12.31 3.78
N TYR A 267 -24.33 13.39 3.99
CA TYR A 267 -23.62 13.62 5.25
C TYR A 267 -24.65 13.97 6.32
N ASN A 268 -24.78 13.12 7.34
CA ASN A 268 -25.56 13.44 8.52
C ASN A 268 -24.62 14.11 9.51
N GLU A 269 -24.59 15.44 9.45
CA GLU A 269 -23.89 16.28 10.40
C GLU A 269 -24.55 16.09 11.78
N ALA A 270 -23.76 15.80 12.82
CA ALA A 270 -24.27 15.69 14.18
C ALA A 270 -24.58 17.11 14.69
N THR A 271 -25.80 17.57 14.46
CA THR A 271 -26.25 18.92 14.85
C THR A 271 -26.63 19.05 16.33
N LYS A 272 -26.53 17.96 17.12
CA LYS A 272 -26.90 17.95 18.54
C LYS A 272 -25.89 17.21 19.40
N LEU A 273 -25.27 17.95 20.33
CA LEU A 273 -24.51 17.43 21.46
C LEU A 273 -25.42 16.55 22.32
N THR A 274 -25.26 15.23 22.23
CA THR A 274 -26.09 14.28 22.99
C THR A 274 -25.52 14.01 24.40
N LYS A 275 -24.31 14.48 24.67
CA LYS A 275 -23.64 14.27 25.97
C LYS A 275 -24.05 15.38 26.94
N LYS A 276 -24.81 15.03 27.99
CA LYS A 276 -25.07 15.93 29.12
C LYS A 276 -23.73 16.29 29.79
N ILE A 277 -23.24 17.49 29.55
CA ILE A 277 -22.09 18.05 30.25
C ILE A 277 -22.60 18.46 31.63
N LYS A 278 -22.23 17.71 32.69
CA LYS A 278 -22.41 18.20 34.06
C LYS A 278 -21.43 19.35 34.28
N VAL A 279 -21.94 20.57 34.17
CA VAL A 279 -21.23 21.76 34.64
C VAL A 279 -21.22 21.66 36.17
N LYS A 280 -20.04 21.43 36.75
CA LYS A 280 -19.83 21.65 38.18
C LYS A 280 -19.66 23.16 38.31
N GLN A 281 -20.71 23.85 38.75
CA GLN A 281 -20.59 25.22 39.24
C GLN A 281 -19.73 25.24 40.51
#